data_AF-A0A518ASU7-F1
#
_entry.id   AF-A0A518ASU7-F1
#
_cell.length_a   1.000
_cell.length_b   1.000
_cell.length_c   1.000
_cell.angle_alpha   90.00
_cell.angle_beta   90.00
_cell.angle_gamma   90.00
#
_symmetry.space_group_name_H-M   'P 1'
#
loop_
_entity.id
_entity.type
_entity.pdbx_description
1 polymer ?
#
loop_
_entity_poly.entity_id
_entity_poly.type
_entity_poly.pdbx_seq_one_letter_code
_entity_poly.pdbx_strand_id
1 'polypeptide(L)' 'MNHKLKHATCGLVVLASMALTGCQGVYSGQVLPSPYYRGDDVQYFPKGPEMKLAREAAAMQEAKAQTESTPQNR' A
#
# COMPACT_ATOMS: atom_id res chain seq x y z
N MET A 1 11.48 54.96 -2.98
CA MET A 1 11.52 53.49 -2.95
C MET A 1 12.02 52.98 -4.30
N ASN A 2 13.24 52.43 -4.37
CA ASN A 2 13.99 52.24 -5.62
C ASN A 2 13.36 51.17 -6.53
N HIS A 3 12.78 51.60 -7.66
CA HIS A 3 12.09 50.71 -8.60
C HIS A 3 12.99 49.58 -9.12
N LYS A 4 14.27 49.86 -9.36
CA LYS A 4 15.25 48.84 -9.77
C LYS A 4 15.40 47.70 -8.76
N LEU A 5 15.41 48.02 -7.46
CA LEU A 5 15.49 47.02 -6.41
C LEU A 5 14.22 46.17 -6.35
N LYS A 6 13.04 46.78 -6.57
CA LYS A 6 11.76 46.05 -6.63
C LYS A 6 11.69 45.08 -7.81
N HIS A 7 12.21 45.47 -8.98
CA HIS A 7 12.22 44.59 -10.15
C HIS A 7 13.20 43.43 -9.97
N ALA A 8 14.38 43.70 -9.39
CA ALA A 8 15.38 42.67 -9.09
C ALA A 8 14.85 41.61 -8.10
N THR A 9 14.17 42.05 -7.02
CA THR A 9 13.59 41.11 -6.06
C THR A 9 12.43 40.31 -6.65
N CYS A 10 11.58 40.94 -7.46
CA CYS A 10 10.48 40.24 -8.14
C CYS A 10 10.98 39.16 -9.11
N GLY A 11 12.01 39.47 -9.92
CA GLY A 11 12.60 38.51 -10.86
C GLY A 11 13.25 37.31 -10.16
N LEU A 12 13.94 37.55 -9.04
CA LEU A 12 14.57 36.48 -8.25
C LEU A 12 13.54 35.50 -7.67
N VAL A 13 12.42 36.02 -7.16
CA VAL A 13 11.34 35.21 -6.57
C VAL A 13 10.69 34.31 -7.63
N VAL A 14 10.45 34.83 -8.84
CA VAL A 14 9.86 34.05 -9.94
C VAL A 14 10.80 32.94 -10.42
N LEU A 15 12.10 33.20 -10.53
CA LEU A 15 13.07 32.18 -10.89
C LEU A 15 13.18 31.07 -9.83
N ALA A 16 13.17 31.44 -8.55
CA ALA A 16 13.22 30.49 -7.45
C ALA A 16 11.99 29.57 -7.40
N SER A 17 10.78 30.10 -7.65
CA SER A 17 9.57 29.29 -7.63
C SER A 17 9.53 28.25 -8.75
N MET A 18 10.01 28.58 -9.95
CA MET A 18 10.11 27.62 -11.06
C MET A 18 11.08 26.47 -10.77
N ALA A 19 12.15 26.71 -10.01
CA ALA A 19 13.10 25.66 -9.61
C ALA A 19 12.52 24.71 -8.55
N LEU A 20 11.54 25.15 -7.76
CA LEU A 20 10.92 24.37 -6.70
C LEU A 20 9.72 23.54 -7.18
N THR A 21 9.08 23.94 -8.29
CA THR A 21 7.95 23.22 -8.90
C THR A 21 8.41 22.24 -9.97
N GLY A 22 9.05 21.14 -9.57
CA GLY A 22 9.31 19.98 -10.42
C GLY A 22 8.34 18.83 -10.15
N CYS A 23 8.29 17.83 -11.03
CA CYS A 23 7.66 16.54 -10.76
C CYS A 23 8.45 15.84 -9.65
N GLN A 24 8.12 16.14 -8.39
CA GLN A 24 8.67 15.42 -7.24
C GLN A 24 7.97 14.05 -7.17
N GLY A 25 8.50 13.09 -7.93
CA GLY A 25 8.06 11.70 -7.88
C GLY A 25 8.39 11.11 -6.52
N VAL A 26 7.38 10.89 -5.69
CA VAL A 26 7.54 10.13 -4.44
C VAL A 26 7.55 8.65 -4.81
N TYR A 27 8.74 8.07 -4.97
CA TYR A 27 8.93 6.62 -5.03
C TYR A 27 8.99 6.07 -3.60
N SER A 28 7.94 6.30 -2.81
CA SER A 28 7.86 5.82 -1.44
C SER A 28 7.82 4.31 -1.42
N GLY A 29 8.85 3.67 -0.87
CA GLY A 29 8.76 2.31 -0.31
C GLY A 29 8.29 1.25 -1.29
N GLN A 30 8.57 1.40 -2.58
CA GLN A 30 8.38 0.30 -3.49
C GLN A 30 9.37 -0.77 -3.01
N VAL A 31 8.87 -1.85 -2.40
CA VAL A 31 9.58 -3.13 -2.44
C VAL A 31 9.62 -3.43 -3.93
N LEU A 32 10.60 -2.83 -4.62
CA LEU A 32 10.99 -3.32 -5.91
C LEU A 32 11.40 -4.75 -5.57
N PRO A 33 10.71 -5.76 -6.10
CA PRO A 33 11.32 -7.07 -6.11
C PRO A 33 12.72 -6.89 -6.73
N SER A 34 13.68 -7.73 -6.31
CA SER A 34 15.10 -7.60 -6.67
C SER A 34 15.24 -7.15 -8.14
N PRO A 35 16.31 -6.44 -8.55
CA PRO A 35 16.44 -5.99 -9.95
C PRO A 35 16.32 -7.12 -10.99
N TYR A 36 16.35 -8.38 -10.53
CA TYR A 36 16.12 -9.59 -11.27
C TYR A 36 14.69 -10.16 -11.18
N TYR A 37 13.69 -9.46 -10.65
CA TYR A 37 12.32 -9.97 -10.43
C TYR A 37 11.63 -10.55 -11.67
N ARG A 38 12.12 -10.18 -12.84
CA ARG A 38 11.67 -10.70 -14.13
C ARG A 38 12.18 -12.12 -14.42
N GLY A 39 13.30 -12.51 -13.81
CA GLY A 39 13.94 -13.83 -13.93
C GLY A 39 14.18 -14.54 -12.61
N ASP A 40 13.86 -13.92 -11.48
CA ASP A 40 13.75 -14.56 -10.17
C ASP A 40 12.54 -15.49 -10.21
N ASP A 41 12.72 -16.71 -9.73
CA ASP A 41 11.70 -17.73 -9.85
C ASP A 41 10.39 -17.22 -9.23
N VAL A 42 9.27 -17.47 -9.93
CA VAL A 42 7.93 -17.20 -9.40
C VAL A 42 7.91 -17.68 -7.96
N GLN A 43 7.69 -16.76 -7.01
CA GLN A 43 7.62 -17.09 -5.59
C GLN A 43 6.65 -18.26 -5.44
N TYR A 44 7.20 -19.46 -5.25
CA TYR A 44 6.40 -20.68 -5.27
C TYR A 44 5.52 -20.67 -4.03
N PHE A 45 4.25 -20.34 -4.24
CA PHE A 45 3.23 -20.54 -3.24
C PHE A 45 2.65 -21.94 -3.51
N PRO A 46 2.85 -22.91 -2.60
CA PRO A 46 2.17 -24.19 -2.74
C PRO A 46 0.67 -23.94 -2.89
N LYS A 47 0.01 -24.77 -3.69
CA LYS A 47 -1.45 -24.67 -3.84
C LYS A 47 -2.07 -24.67 -2.44
N GLY A 48 -2.73 -23.56 -2.10
CA GLY A 48 -3.48 -23.47 -0.86
C GLY A 48 -4.58 -24.54 -0.83
N PRO A 49 -5.24 -24.74 0.31
CA PRO A 49 -6.39 -25.65 0.39
C PRO A 49 -7.40 -25.31 -0.72
N GLU A 50 -7.93 -26.34 -1.40
CA GLU A 50 -8.90 -26.20 -2.50
C GLU A 50 -10.09 -25.30 -2.11
N MET A 51 -10.49 -25.34 -0.84
CA MET A 51 -11.40 -24.38 -0.23
C MET A 51 -10.63 -23.19 0.35
N LYS A 52 -10.78 -22.02 -0.29
CA LYS A 52 -10.18 -20.74 0.16
C LYS A 52 -10.53 -20.35 1.61
N LEU A 53 -11.63 -20.88 2.14
CA LEU A 53 -12.17 -20.57 3.47
C LEU A 53 -12.20 -21.79 4.41
N ALA A 54 -11.22 -22.69 4.29
CA ALA A 54 -11.20 -23.92 5.10
C ALA A 54 -11.20 -23.65 6.61
N ARG A 55 -10.55 -22.57 7.06
CA ARG A 55 -10.48 -22.21 8.49
C ARG A 55 -11.81 -21.70 9.01
N GLU A 56 -12.47 -20.86 8.21
CA GLU A 56 -13.78 -20.29 8.49
C GLU A 56 -14.86 -21.38 8.45
N ALA A 57 -14.76 -22.33 7.51
CA ALA A 57 -15.64 -23.48 7.45
C ALA A 57 -15.50 -24.39 8.68
N ALA A 58 -14.28 -24.64 9.14
CA ALA A 58 -14.03 -25.41 10.37
C ALA A 58 -14.58 -24.68 11.60
N ALA A 59 -14.31 -23.37 11.74
CA ALA A 59 -14.84 -22.56 12.82
C ALA A 59 -16.38 -22.54 12.86
N MET A 60 -17.03 -22.47 11.68
CA MET A 60 -18.49 -22.54 11.58
C MET A 60 -19.05 -23.92 11.99
N GLN A 61 -18.33 -25.01 11.72
CA GLN A 61 -18.74 -26.35 12.13
C GLN A 61 -18.62 -26.53 13.65
N GLU A 62 -17.51 -26.07 14.24
CA GLU A 62 -17.31 -26.10 15.69
C GLU A 62 -18.36 -25.27 16.44
N ALA A 63 -18.67 -24.06 15.94
CA ALA A 63 -19.71 -23.21 16.52
C ALA A 63 -21.11 -23.84 16.46
N LYS A 64 -21.45 -24.51 15.35
CA LYS A 64 -22.70 -25.26 15.22
C LYS A 64 -22.76 -26.42 16.22
N ALA A 65 -21.68 -27.20 16.32
CA ALA A 65 -21.62 -28.33 17.25
C ALA A 65 -21.78 -27.87 18.72
N GLN A 66 -21.17 -26.75 19.11
CA GLN A 66 -21.33 -26.18 20.45
C GLN A 66 -22.77 -25.70 20.73
N THR A 67 -23.42 -25.13 19.72
CA THR A 67 -24.81 -24.66 19.83
C THR A 67 -25.79 -25.84 19.94
N GLU A 68 -25.53 -26.93 19.22
CA GLU A 68 -26.34 -28.15 19.26
C GLU A 68 -26.10 -28.99 20.53
N SER A 69 -24.86 -29.01 21.05
CA SER A 69 -24.51 -29.77 22.27
C SER A 69 -24.90 -29.06 23.57
N THR A 70 -25.07 -27.74 23.53
CA THR A 70 -25.62 -27.01 24.68
C THR A 70 -27.13 -27.24 24.67
N PRO A 71 -27.72 -27.90 25.69
CA PRO A 71 -29.17 -27.96 25.77
C PRO A 71 -29.70 -26.51 25.85
N GLN A 72 -30.40 -26.11 24.79
CA GLN A 72 -31.14 -24.86 24.70
C GLN A 72 -32.25 -24.87 25.76
N ASN A 73 -31.91 -24.57 27.01
CA ASN A 73 -32.89 -24.22 28.02
C ASN A 73 -33.31 -22.77 27.76
N ARG A 74 -34.23 -22.62 26.80
CA ARG A 74 -35.19 -21.52 26.75
C ARG A 74 -36.55 -22.09 27.17
#